data_AF-A0AAX2I8Z6-F1
#
_entry.id   AF-A0AAX2I8Z6-F1
#
_cell.length_a   1.000
_cell.length_b   1.000
_cell.length_c   1.000
_cell.angle_alpha   90.00
_cell.angle_beta   90.00
_cell.angle_gamma   90.00
#
_symmetry.space_group_name_H-M   'P 1'
#
loop_
_entity.id
_entity.type
_entity.pdbx_description
1 polymer ?
#
loop_
_entity_poly.entity_id
_entity_poly.type
_entity_poly.pdbx_seq_one_letter_code
_entity_poly.pdbx_strand_id
1 'polypeptide(L)'
;MNTIPQQITYRHALAHQLGLTYLQYENLRYEFYIDWCTHLLACPPSGVRGLQLKTLTRHDTLINWYDDQWYEIVEQAIHRHYGQDISIYTPEEMLYLISLYAVNILDYYPSVLLKKITARTARTEH
;
A
#
# COMPACT_ATOMS: atom_id res chain seq x y z
N MET A 1 -14.88 -6.42 10.78
CA MET A 1 -13.57 -6.42 11.48
C MET A 1 -13.02 -7.83 11.34
N ASN A 2 -12.20 -8.06 10.32
CA ASN A 2 -11.55 -9.36 10.14
C ASN A 2 -10.40 -9.47 11.15
N THR A 3 -10.19 -10.67 11.66
CA THR A 3 -9.17 -10.91 12.69
C THR A 3 -7.77 -10.95 12.03
N ILE A 4 -6.72 -10.49 12.72
CA ILE A 4 -5.31 -10.54 12.25
C ILE A 4 -4.93 -11.89 11.58
N PRO A 5 -5.34 -13.06 12.12
CA PRO A 5 -5.09 -14.35 11.49
C PRO A 5 -5.69 -14.47 10.08
N GLN A 6 -6.90 -13.95 9.84
CA GLN A 6 -7.54 -14.01 8.52
C GLN A 6 -6.82 -13.14 7.49
N GLN A 7 -6.24 -12.01 7.92
CA GLN A 7 -5.41 -11.16 7.06
C GLN A 7 -4.15 -11.91 6.62
N ILE A 8 -3.46 -12.51 7.59
CA ILE A 8 -2.26 -13.31 7.35
C ILE A 8 -2.57 -14.46 6.39
N THR A 9 -3.65 -15.21 6.62
CA THR A 9 -4.02 -16.35 5.77
C THR A 9 -4.28 -15.94 4.32
N TYR A 10 -4.95 -14.81 4.09
CA TYR A 10 -5.25 -14.38 2.72
C TYR A 10 -4.03 -13.83 1.99
N ARG A 11 -3.12 -13.10 2.68
CA ARG A 11 -1.83 -12.70 2.10
C ARG A 11 -1.01 -13.89 1.61
N HIS A 12 -1.02 -14.99 2.37
CA HIS A 12 -0.35 -16.22 1.96
C HIS A 12 -0.97 -16.82 0.69
N ALA A 13 -2.29 -16.76 0.54
CA ALA A 13 -2.97 -17.23 -0.66
C ALA A 13 -2.61 -16.37 -1.89
N LEU A 14 -2.59 -15.04 -1.75
CA LEU A 14 -2.15 -14.14 -2.81
C LEU A 14 -0.69 -14.36 -3.20
N ALA A 15 0.21 -14.47 -2.21
CA ALA A 15 1.62 -14.76 -2.45
C ALA A 15 1.79 -16.08 -3.23
N HIS A 16 1.09 -17.13 -2.80
CA HIS A 16 1.11 -18.42 -3.49
C HIS A 16 0.61 -18.31 -4.93
N GLN A 17 -0.49 -17.58 -5.17
CA GLN A 17 -1.04 -17.42 -6.52
C GLN A 17 -0.10 -16.66 -7.47
N LEU A 18 0.69 -15.72 -6.93
CA LEU A 18 1.72 -15.01 -7.67
C LEU A 18 3.01 -15.84 -7.88
N GLY A 19 3.09 -17.05 -7.33
CA GLY A 19 4.32 -17.84 -7.33
C GLY A 19 5.42 -17.22 -6.45
N LEU A 20 5.04 -16.43 -5.45
CA LEU A 20 5.95 -15.71 -4.56
C LEU A 20 5.98 -16.35 -3.16
N THR A 21 7.13 -16.24 -2.50
CA THR A 21 7.20 -16.40 -1.04
C THR A 21 6.49 -15.23 -0.36
N TYR A 22 6.10 -15.42 0.90
CA TYR A 22 5.51 -14.35 1.71
C TYR A 22 6.39 -13.09 1.75
N LEU A 23 7.71 -13.25 1.92
CA LEU A 23 8.65 -12.13 1.92
C LEU A 23 8.70 -11.40 0.57
N GLN A 24 8.65 -12.13 -0.54
CA GLN A 24 8.60 -11.52 -1.87
C GLN A 24 7.30 -10.75 -2.09
N TYR A 25 6.18 -11.25 -1.57
CA TYR A 25 4.91 -10.52 -1.61
C TYR A 25 4.96 -9.23 -0.78
N GLU A 26 5.54 -9.27 0.42
CA GLU A 26 5.74 -8.07 1.24
C GLU A 26 6.66 -7.04 0.54
N ASN A 27 7.70 -7.50 -0.15
CA ASN A 27 8.55 -6.64 -0.96
C ASN A 27 7.79 -6.02 -2.14
N LEU A 28 6.96 -6.80 -2.84
CA LEU A 28 6.10 -6.31 -3.92
C LEU A 28 5.16 -5.21 -3.41
N ARG A 29 4.47 -5.43 -2.29
CA ARG A 29 3.62 -4.42 -1.64
C ARG A 29 4.41 -3.16 -1.30
N TYR A 30 5.65 -3.31 -0.83
CA TYR A 30 6.53 -2.18 -0.54
C TYR A 30 6.96 -1.41 -1.79
N GLU A 31 7.13 -2.07 -2.94
CA GLU A 31 7.35 -1.38 -4.23
C GLU A 31 6.15 -0.50 -4.60
N PHE A 32 4.92 -1.01 -4.48
CA PHE A 32 3.71 -0.20 -4.66
C PHE A 32 3.63 0.99 -3.68
N TYR A 33 4.11 0.82 -2.45
CA TYR A 33 4.20 1.92 -1.49
C TYR A 33 5.18 3.02 -1.94
N ILE A 34 6.34 2.64 -2.49
CA ILE A 34 7.31 3.60 -3.05
C ILE A 34 6.71 4.36 -4.22
N ASP A 35 6.01 3.66 -5.12
CA ASP A 35 5.34 4.28 -6.27
C ASP A 35 4.25 5.25 -5.83
N TRP A 36 3.44 4.87 -4.84
CA TRP A 36 2.45 5.75 -4.23
C TRP A 36 3.08 6.99 -3.60
N CYS A 37 4.20 6.84 -2.86
CA CYS A 37 4.95 7.98 -2.32
C CYS A 37 5.48 8.90 -3.43
N THR A 38 5.95 8.31 -4.53
CA THR A 38 6.45 9.07 -5.69
C THR A 38 5.33 9.87 -6.34
N HIS A 39 4.15 9.25 -6.52
CA HIS A 39 2.97 9.94 -7.03
C HIS A 39 2.55 11.12 -6.14
N LEU A 40 2.53 10.89 -4.82
CA LEU A 40 2.25 11.92 -3.83
C LEU A 40 3.19 13.13 -3.92
N LEU A 41 4.47 12.91 -4.22
CA LEU A 41 5.45 13.98 -4.36
C LEU A 41 5.36 14.71 -5.70
N ALA A 42 4.97 14.00 -6.77
CA ALA A 42 4.75 14.59 -8.08
C ALA A 42 3.49 15.48 -8.11
N CYS A 43 2.43 15.06 -7.43
CA CYS A 43 1.15 15.76 -7.34
C CYS A 43 0.78 16.05 -5.88
N PRO A 44 1.53 16.92 -5.17
CA PRO A 44 1.39 17.09 -3.74
C PRO A 44 0.03 17.69 -3.37
N PRO A 45 -0.72 17.05 -2.44
CA PRO A 45 -1.87 17.67 -1.82
C PRO A 45 -1.49 18.99 -1.14
N SER A 46 -2.46 19.91 -1.04
CA SER A 46 -2.21 21.21 -0.39
C SER A 46 -1.66 21.04 1.03
N GLY A 47 -0.50 21.63 1.30
CA GLY A 47 0.18 21.57 2.60
C GLY A 47 1.24 20.47 2.76
N VAL A 48 1.59 19.75 1.69
CA VAL A 48 2.57 18.64 1.70
C VAL A 48 3.86 19.00 0.93
N ARG A 49 4.07 20.29 0.62
CA ARG A 49 5.26 20.76 -0.11
C ARG A 49 6.53 20.59 0.74
N GLY A 50 7.64 20.26 0.07
CA GLY A 50 8.96 20.12 0.70
C GLY A 50 9.25 18.75 1.30
N LEU A 51 8.33 17.79 1.20
CA LEU A 51 8.64 16.40 1.58
C LEU A 51 9.56 15.75 0.54
N GLN A 52 10.44 14.87 1.01
CA GLN A 52 11.31 14.05 0.19
C GLN A 52 10.90 12.59 0.30
N LEU A 53 11.19 11.79 -0.73
CA LEU A 53 10.86 10.36 -0.75
C LEU A 53 11.43 9.64 0.48
N LYS A 54 12.69 9.94 0.84
CA LYS A 54 13.36 9.40 2.03
C LYS A 54 12.61 9.70 3.33
N THR A 55 11.94 10.85 3.43
CA THR A 55 11.14 11.22 4.60
C THR A 55 9.87 10.38 4.68
N LEU A 56 9.19 10.18 3.55
CA LEU A 56 7.97 9.37 3.48
C LEU A 56 8.27 7.89 3.74
N THR A 57 9.25 7.32 3.03
CA THR A 57 9.55 5.88 3.08
C THR A 57 10.15 5.41 4.39
N ARG A 58 10.60 6.33 5.25
CA ARG A 58 11.12 6.03 6.60
C ARG A 58 10.12 6.33 7.72
N HIS A 59 8.94 6.85 7.41
CA HIS A 59 7.98 7.24 8.44
C HIS A 59 7.05 6.06 8.77
N ASP A 60 7.32 5.33 9.86
CA ASP A 60 6.60 4.11 10.25
C ASP A 60 5.07 4.27 10.26
N THR A 61 4.55 5.39 10.75
CA THR A 61 3.10 5.63 10.77
C THR A 61 2.50 5.72 9.36
N LEU A 62 3.27 6.21 8.39
CA LEU A 62 2.81 6.31 7.00
C LEU A 62 2.83 4.93 6.33
N ILE A 63 3.88 4.14 6.61
CA ILE A 63 3.97 2.75 6.17
C ILE A 63 2.81 1.93 6.72
N ASN A 64 2.52 2.05 8.02
CA ASN A 64 1.41 1.34 8.66
C ASN A 64 0.06 1.78 8.10
N TRP A 65 -0.14 3.09 7.91
CA TRP A 65 -1.36 3.58 7.27
C TRP A 65 -1.54 3.02 5.86
N TYR A 66 -0.46 2.94 5.07
CA TYR A 66 -0.50 2.36 3.74
C TYR A 66 -0.78 0.86 3.78
N ASP A 67 -0.22 0.12 4.74
CA ASP A 67 -0.51 -1.29 4.95
C ASP A 67 -2.00 -1.54 5.24
N ASP A 68 -2.60 -0.70 6.08
CA ASP A 68 -4.05 -0.73 6.35
C ASP A 68 -4.87 -0.47 5.07
N GLN A 69 -4.46 0.51 4.25
CA GLN A 69 -5.14 0.79 2.98
C GLN A 69 -4.98 -0.36 1.99
N TRP A 70 -3.78 -0.93 1.90
CA TRP A 70 -3.51 -2.07 1.04
C TRP A 70 -4.39 -3.27 1.41
N TYR A 71 -4.48 -3.57 2.70
CA TYR A 71 -5.36 -4.63 3.19
C TYR A 71 -6.82 -4.40 2.79
N GLU A 72 -7.37 -3.20 3.02
CA GLU A 72 -8.79 -2.94 2.78
C GLU A 72 -9.15 -2.75 1.30
N ILE A 73 -8.30 -2.06 0.54
CA ILE A 73 -8.59 -1.63 -0.84
C ILE A 73 -8.13 -2.66 -1.86
N VAL A 74 -7.05 -3.38 -1.57
CA VAL A 74 -6.46 -4.36 -2.51
C VAL A 74 -6.84 -5.77 -2.08
N GLU A 75 -6.34 -6.22 -0.93
CA GLU A 75 -6.48 -7.61 -0.53
C GLU A 75 -7.94 -8.00 -0.28
N GLN A 76 -8.67 -7.21 0.50
CA GLN A 76 -10.08 -7.46 0.77
C GLN A 76 -10.97 -7.30 -0.45
N ALA A 77 -10.68 -6.35 -1.34
CA ALA A 77 -11.44 -6.19 -2.57
C ALA A 77 -11.28 -7.42 -3.47
N ILE A 78 -10.04 -7.88 -3.67
CA ILE A 78 -9.77 -9.09 -4.44
C ILE A 78 -10.41 -10.30 -3.77
N HIS A 79 -10.31 -10.43 -2.44
CA HIS A 79 -10.93 -11.54 -1.71
C HIS A 79 -12.45 -11.58 -1.91
N ARG A 80 -13.12 -10.42 -1.79
CA ARG A 80 -14.58 -10.32 -1.93
C ARG A 80 -15.05 -10.66 -3.33
N HIS A 81 -14.29 -10.29 -4.35
CA HIS A 81 -14.70 -10.45 -5.75
C HIS A 81 -14.22 -11.75 -6.39
N TYR A 82 -13.07 -12.28 -5.95
CA TYR A 82 -12.36 -13.36 -6.63
C TYR A 82 -11.84 -14.45 -5.68
N GLY A 83 -12.06 -14.33 -4.37
CA GLY A 83 -11.45 -15.21 -3.38
C GLY A 83 -11.80 -16.70 -3.52
N GLN A 84 -12.97 -17.03 -4.07
CA GLN A 84 -13.39 -18.41 -4.32
C GLN A 84 -12.69 -19.05 -5.53
N ASP A 85 -12.28 -18.22 -6.50
CA ASP A 85 -11.79 -18.64 -7.82
C ASP A 85 -10.38 -18.12 -8.10
N ILE A 86 -9.64 -17.75 -7.05
CA ILE A 86 -8.33 -17.10 -7.16
C ILE A 86 -7.32 -17.94 -7.95
N SER A 87 -7.47 -19.27 -7.94
CA SER A 87 -6.61 -20.23 -8.64
C SER A 87 -6.76 -20.22 -10.16
N ILE A 88 -7.82 -19.61 -10.71
CA ILE A 88 -8.08 -19.56 -12.16
C ILE A 88 -7.13 -18.56 -12.84
N TYR A 89 -6.67 -17.55 -12.12
CA TYR A 89 -5.83 -16.48 -12.64
C TYR A 89 -4.37 -16.91 -12.78
N THR A 90 -3.70 -16.56 -13.86
CA THR A 90 -2.23 -16.71 -13.90
C THR A 90 -1.55 -15.72 -12.94
N PRO A 91 -0.28 -15.93 -12.55
CA PRO A 91 0.47 -14.97 -11.76
C PRO A 91 0.46 -13.56 -12.36
N GLU A 92 0.56 -13.44 -13.69
CA GLU A 92 0.55 -12.16 -14.41
C GLU A 92 -0.83 -11.48 -14.31
N GLU A 93 -1.92 -12.25 -14.47
CA GLU A 93 -3.27 -11.73 -14.33
C GLU A 93 -3.56 -11.28 -12.88
N MET A 94 -3.05 -12.02 -11.90
CA MET A 94 -3.17 -11.67 -10.48
C MET A 94 -2.40 -10.38 -10.17
N LEU A 95 -1.19 -10.22 -10.71
CA LEU A 95 -0.40 -9.00 -10.56
C LEU A 95 -1.09 -7.80 -11.23
N TYR A 96 -1.67 -8.01 -12.41
CA TYR A 96 -2.45 -6.98 -13.10
C TYR A 96 -3.67 -6.55 -12.26
N LEU A 97 -4.39 -7.51 -11.68
CA LEU A 97 -5.53 -7.25 -10.80
C LEU A 97 -5.12 -6.47 -9.54
N ILE A 98 -4.02 -6.86 -8.89
CA ILE A 98 -3.44 -6.12 -7.75
C ILE A 98 -3.14 -4.68 -8.15
N SER A 99 -2.51 -4.48 -9.31
CA SER A 99 -2.16 -3.15 -9.81
C SER A 99 -3.39 -2.26 -10.03
N LEU A 100 -4.47 -2.83 -10.58
CA LEU A 100 -5.75 -2.13 -10.77
C LEU A 100 -6.34 -1.65 -9.45
N TYR A 101 -6.37 -2.50 -8.42
CA TYR A 101 -6.88 -2.11 -7.11
C TYR A 101 -5.95 -1.16 -6.36
N ALA A 102 -4.63 -1.30 -6.51
CA ALA A 102 -3.65 -0.44 -5.86
C ALA A 102 -3.78 1.02 -6.31
N VAL A 103 -4.17 1.27 -7.56
CA VAL A 103 -4.47 2.63 -8.08
C VAL A 103 -5.55 3.32 -7.24
N ASN A 104 -6.54 2.60 -6.72
CA ASN A 104 -7.62 3.18 -5.91
C ASN A 104 -7.12 3.72 -4.57
N ILE A 105 -5.93 3.32 -4.10
CA ILE A 105 -5.31 3.92 -2.90
C ILE A 105 -5.00 5.42 -3.14
N LEU A 106 -4.78 5.83 -4.40
CA LEU A 106 -4.58 7.23 -4.76
C LEU A 106 -5.82 8.10 -4.53
N ASP A 107 -7.01 7.53 -4.36
CA ASP A 107 -8.18 8.33 -4.01
C ASP A 107 -8.21 8.69 -2.52
N TYR A 108 -7.36 8.05 -1.71
CA TYR A 108 -7.28 8.22 -0.27
C TYR A 108 -5.94 8.82 0.12
N TYR A 109 -5.96 10.01 0.71
CA TYR A 109 -4.74 10.66 1.20
C TYR A 109 -4.85 11.00 2.69
N PRO A 110 -3.87 10.60 3.52
CA PRO A 110 -3.93 10.84 4.96
C PRO A 110 -3.46 12.28 5.25
N SER A 111 -4.26 13.26 4.86
CA SER A 111 -3.91 14.69 4.88
C SER A 111 -3.43 15.19 6.24
N VAL A 112 -4.04 14.74 7.34
CA VAL A 112 -3.63 15.08 8.71
C VAL A 112 -2.26 14.49 9.04
N LEU A 113 -2.00 13.24 8.62
CA LEU A 113 -0.71 12.58 8.84
C LEU A 113 0.39 13.29 8.06
N LEU A 114 0.17 13.54 6.77
CA LEU A 114 1.14 14.22 5.90
C LEU A 114 1.51 15.60 6.45
N LYS A 115 0.53 16.40 6.89
CA LYS A 115 0.79 17.71 7.53
C LYS A 115 1.64 17.58 8.81
N LYS A 116 1.41 16.55 9.63
CA LYS A 116 2.22 16.30 10.84
C LYS A 116 3.65 15.92 10.49
N ILE A 117 3.85 15.14 9.43
CA ILE A 117 5.18 14.78 8.92
C ILE A 117 5.90 16.05 8.45
N THR A 118 5.27 16.85 7.60
CA THR A 118 5.85 18.13 7.11
C THR A 118 6.22 19.08 8.25
N ALA A 119 5.33 19.26 9.22
CA ALA A 119 5.57 20.14 10.36
C ALA A 119 6.74 19.68 11.24
N ARG A 120 6.95 18.36 11.37
CA ARG A 120 8.12 17.81 12.08
C ARG A 120 9.41 18.06 11.30
N THR A 121 9.42 17.75 10.00
CA THR A 121 10.59 17.99 9.13
C THR A 121 11.04 19.44 9.20
N ALA A 122 10.11 20.40 9.05
CA ALA A 122 10.43 21.84 9.09
C ALA A 122 11.03 22.31 10.43
N ARG A 123 10.69 21.65 11.56
CA ARG A 123 11.28 21.96 12.88
C ARG A 123 12.68 21.39 13.07
N THR A 124 13.08 20.42 12.27
CA THR A 124 14.39 19.76 12.41
C THR A 124 15.46 20.46 11.56
N GLU A 125 15.05 21.37 10.68
CA GLU A 125 15.92 22.15 9.78
C GLU A 125 16.20 23.58 10.29
N HIS A 126 15.62 23.96 11.44
CA HIS A 126 15.83 25.24 12.14
C HIS A 126 16.62 25.03 13.42
#